data_AF-A0A7W0JQT0-F1
#
_entry.id   AF-A0A7W0JQT0-F1
#
_cell.length_a   1.000
_cell.length_b   1.000
_cell.length_c   1.000
_cell.angle_alpha   90.00
_cell.angle_beta   90.00
_cell.angle_gamma   90.00
#
_symmetry.space_group_name_H-M   'P 1'
#
loop_
_entity.id
_entity.type
_entity.pdbx_description
1 polymer ?
#
loop_
_entity_poly.entity_id
_entity_poly.type
_entity_poly.pdbx_seq_one_letter_code
_entity_poly.pdbx_strand_id
1 'polypeptide(L)' 'NWSRLPKQRTKPLVLAGGLNADNVGAAIAEVRPYAVDVSSGVEQEPGVKSAAKIESFIAAVRRADQRV' A
#
# COMPACT_ATOMS: atom_id res chain seq x y z
N ASN A 1 -4.96 -1.70 -11.75
CA ASN A 1 -6.14 -0.85 -12.00
C ASN A 1 -7.10 -1.00 -10.83
N TRP A 2 -7.02 -0.09 -9.85
CA TRP A 2 -7.83 -0.13 -8.62
C TRP A 2 -9.28 0.30 -8.85
N SER A 3 -9.61 0.89 -10.00
CA SER A 3 -10.98 1.29 -10.38
C SER A 3 -11.98 0.12 -10.44
N ARG A 4 -11.51 -1.12 -10.44
CA ARG A 4 -12.34 -2.35 -10.44
C ARG A 4 -12.93 -2.68 -9.08
N LEU A 5 -12.49 -1.98 -8.04
CA LEU A 5 -12.97 -2.14 -6.68
C LEU A 5 -14.38 -1.56 -6.53
N PRO A 6 -15.32 -2.26 -5.83
CA PRO A 6 -16.65 -1.72 -5.58
C PRO A 6 -16.57 -0.40 -4.79
N LYS A 7 -17.30 0.63 -5.25
CA LYS A 7 -17.29 1.96 -4.62
C LYS A 7 -17.88 1.98 -3.22
N GLN A 8 -18.88 1.13 -2.97
CA GLN A 8 -19.48 0.95 -1.66
C GLN A 8 -19.06 -0.39 -1.07
N ARG A 9 -18.64 -0.36 0.20
CA ARG A 9 -18.22 -1.52 0.96
C ARG A 9 -18.81 -1.46 2.36
N THR A 10 -19.31 -2.60 2.82
CA THR A 10 -19.84 -2.75 4.18
C THR A 10 -18.81 -3.33 5.15
N LYS A 11 -17.65 -3.78 4.65
CA LYS A 11 -16.55 -4.36 5.43
C LYS A 11 -15.23 -3.62 5.18
N PRO A 12 -14.33 -3.57 6.17
CA PRO A 12 -12.98 -3.05 6.00
C PRO A 12 -12.23 -3.77 4.86
N LEU A 13 -11.46 -3.01 4.07
CA LEU A 13 -10.65 -3.54 2.97
C LEU A 13 -9.17 -3.53 3.36
N VAL A 14 -8.50 -4.67 3.18
CA VAL A 14 -7.04 -4.73 3.12
C VAL A 14 -6.62 -4.73 1.65
N LEU A 15 -5.88 -3.70 1.22
CA LEU A 15 -5.40 -3.57 -0.16
C LEU A 15 -4.03 -4.21 -0.30
N ALA A 16 -3.91 -5.15 -1.24
CA ALA A 16 -2.66 -5.84 -1.55
C ALA A 16 -2.40 -5.84 -3.07
N GLY A 17 -1.22 -6.29 -3.46
CA GLY A 17 -0.86 -6.55 -4.87
C GLY A 17 -0.08 -5.40 -5.52
N GLY A 18 1.21 -5.63 -5.74
CA GLY A 18 2.10 -4.71 -6.45
C GLY A 18 2.38 -3.38 -5.74
N LEU A 19 2.05 -3.26 -4.45
CA LEU A 19 2.31 -2.05 -3.67
C LEU A 19 3.81 -1.86 -3.40
N ASN A 20 4.28 -0.62 -3.47
CA ASN A 20 5.64 -0.20 -3.12
C ASN A 20 5.62 1.27 -2.62
N ALA A 21 6.79 1.80 -2.23
CA ALA A 21 6.87 3.15 -1.67
C ALA A 21 6.43 4.26 -2.64
N ASP A 22 6.55 4.02 -3.95
CA ASP A 22 6.23 5.00 -4.99
C ASP A 22 4.72 5.08 -5.26
N ASN A 23 3.99 3.97 -5.10
CA ASN A 23 2.58 3.88 -5.46
C ASN A 23 1.60 3.81 -4.29
N VAL A 24 2.04 3.44 -3.09
CA VAL A 24 1.14 3.19 -1.96
C VAL A 24 0.37 4.43 -1.53
N GLY A 25 0.97 5.62 -1.65
CA GLY A 25 0.29 6.88 -1.33
C GLY A 25 -0.90 7.16 -2.25
N ALA A 26 -0.72 6.97 -3.56
CA ALA A 26 -1.80 7.10 -4.54
C ALA A 26 -2.87 6.02 -4.31
N ALA A 27 -2.46 4.79 -4.01
CA ALA A 27 -3.35 3.68 -3.69
C ALA A 27 -4.26 4.00 -2.49
N ILE A 28 -3.69 4.53 -1.42
CA ILE A 28 -4.43 4.94 -0.21
C ILE A 28 -5.40 6.07 -0.52
N ALA A 29 -4.97 7.09 -1.27
CA ALA A 29 -5.82 8.22 -1.63
C ALA A 29 -7.02 7.82 -2.50
N GLU A 30 -6.81 6.95 -3.49
CA GLU A 30 -7.86 6.47 -4.41
C GLU A 30 -8.81 5.47 -3.74
N VAL A 31 -8.26 4.50 -3.00
CA VAL A 31 -9.04 3.34 -2.53
C VAL A 31 -9.60 3.54 -1.12
N ARG A 32 -8.96 4.39 -0.29
CA ARG A 32 -9.24 4.54 1.15
C ARG A 32 -9.36 3.20 1.88
N PRO A 33 -8.35 2.31 1.79
CA PRO A 33 -8.41 1.01 2.44
C PRO A 33 -8.26 1.15 3.96
N TYR A 34 -8.72 0.14 4.70
CA TYR A 34 -8.49 0.06 6.14
C TYR A 34 -7.03 -0.27 6.46
N ALA A 35 -6.40 -1.11 5.64
CA ALA A 35 -4.99 -1.45 5.75
C ALA A 35 -4.38 -1.73 4.38
N VAL A 36 -3.06 -1.69 4.28
CA VAL A 36 -2.29 -2.13 3.11
C VAL A 36 -1.41 -3.31 3.48
N ASP A 37 -1.25 -4.25 2.55
CA ASP A 37 -0.36 -5.40 2.67
C ASP A 37 0.69 -5.38 1.54
N VAL A 38 1.94 -5.62 1.90
CA VAL A 38 3.08 -5.57 0.97
C VAL A 38 3.99 -6.78 1.15
N SER A 39 4.34 -7.42 0.04
CA SER A 39 5.35 -8.47 0.02
C SER A 39 6.53 -8.11 -0.88
N SER A 40 6.43 -8.32 -2.20
CA SER A 40 7.56 -8.14 -3.13
C SER A 40 8.01 -6.68 -3.30
N GLY A 41 7.13 -5.71 -3.09
CA GLY A 41 7.48 -4.28 -3.24
C GLY A 41 8.48 -3.76 -2.20
N VAL A 42 8.79 -4.54 -1.17
CA VAL A 42 9.82 -4.24 -0.17
C VAL A 42 10.98 -5.24 -0.18
N GLU A 43 11.10 -6.05 -1.23
CA GLU A 43 12.20 -7.02 -1.40
C GLU A 43 13.37 -6.41 -2.17
N GLN A 44 14.60 -6.79 -1.81
CA GLN A 44 15.79 -6.54 -2.65
C GLN A 44 16.00 -7.64 -3.69
N GLU A 45 15.65 -8.87 -3.33
CA GLU A 45 15.65 -10.06 -4.18
C GLU A 45 14.47 -10.94 -3.77
N PRO A 46 13.95 -11.84 -4.64
CA PRO A 46 12.79 -12.67 -4.32
C PRO A 46 12.92 -13.38 -2.96
N GLY A 47 12.01 -13.07 -2.03
CA GLY A 47 12.01 -13.63 -0.68
C GLY A 47 12.95 -12.96 0.33
N VAL A 48 13.79 -12.02 -0.09
CA VAL A 48 14.72 -11.27 0.77
C VAL A 48 14.24 -9.84 0.95
N LYS A 49 13.75 -9.51 2.15
CA LYS A 49 13.26 -8.18 2.49
C LYS A 49 14.41 -7.17 2.63
N SER A 50 14.18 -5.94 2.18
CA SER A 50 15.10 -4.82 2.37
C SER A 50 14.59 -3.88 3.45
N ALA A 51 15.38 -3.69 4.52
CA ALA A 51 15.04 -2.78 5.60
C ALA A 51 14.77 -1.35 5.09
N ALA A 52 15.64 -0.83 4.22
CA ALA A 52 15.48 0.50 3.63
C ALA A 52 14.18 0.63 2.80
N LYS A 53 13.77 -0.41 2.07
CA LYS A 53 12.50 -0.40 1.33
C LYS A 53 11.30 -0.49 2.26
N ILE A 54 11.38 -1.27 3.34
CA ILE A 54 10.35 -1.33 4.38
C ILE A 54 10.16 0.05 5.01
N GLU A 55 11.25 0.71 5.43
CA GLU A 55 11.21 2.05 6.01
C GLU A 55 10.59 3.07 5.04
N SER A 56 11.03 3.04 3.77
CA SER A 56 10.49 3.91 2.72
C SER A 56 8.99 3.69 2.49
N PHE A 57 8.55 2.42 2.48
CA PHE A 57 7.15 2.05 2.34
C PHE A 57 6.31 2.54 3.52
N ILE A 58 6.76 2.29 4.76
CA ILE A 58 6.07 2.75 5.98
C ILE A 58 5.99 4.29 6.00
N ALA A 59 7.07 4.97 5.63
CA ALA A 59 7.08 6.43 5.56
C ALA A 59 6.09 6.96 4.51
N ALA A 60 5.98 6.30 3.35
CA ALA A 60 4.99 6.64 2.32
C ALA A 60 3.55 6.44 2.80
N VAL A 61 3.27 5.32 3.48
CA VAL A 61 1.97 5.04 4.11
C VAL A 61 1.61 6.12 5.13
N ARG A 62 2.52 6.43 6.07
CA ARG A 62 2.28 7.45 7.11
C ARG A 62 2.02 8.84 6.52
N ARG A 63 2.78 9.23 5.48
CA ARG A 63 2.56 10.51 4.78
C ARG A 63 1.19 10.57 4.10
N ALA A 64 0.69 9.44 3.58
CA ALA A 64 -0.63 9.38 2.98
C ALA A 64 -1.73 9.46 4.04
N ASP A 65 -1.59 8.73 5.15
CA ASP A 65 -2.55 8.68 6.26
C ASP A 65 -2.78 10.07 6.89
N GLN A 66 -1.72 10.88 7.02
CA GLN A 66 -1.82 12.26 7.50
C GLN A 66 -2.59 13.22 6.58
N ARG A 67 -2.82 12.84 5.33
CA ARG A 67 -3.52 13.66 4.32
C ARG A 67 -4.96 13.20 4.09
N VAL A 68 -5.39 12.14 4.77
CA VAL A 68 -6.65 11.44 4.52
C VAL A 68 -7.81 12.04 5.29
#